data_AF-A0A351T789-F1
#
_entry.id   AF-A0A351T789-F1
#
_cell.length_a   1.000
_cell.length_b   1.000
_cell.length_c   1.000
_cell.angle_alpha   90.00
_cell.angle_beta   90.00
_cell.angle_gamma   90.00
#
_symmetry.space_group_name_H-M   'P 1'
#
loop_
_entity.id
_entity.type
_entity.pdbx_description
1 polymer ?
#
loop_
_entity_poly.entity_id
_entity_poly.type
_entity_poly.pdbx_seq_one_letter_code
_entity_poly.pdbx_strand_id
1 'polypeptide(L)' 'KLSMPLEKVRKVLKIAKEPVSLETPIGDEEDSHLGDFIEDKNAVLPI' A
#
# COMPACT_ATOMS: atom_id res chain seq x y z
N LYS A 1 24.86 17.03 2.65
CA LYS A 1 23.97 16.73 1.50
C LYS A 1 24.36 15.36 0.96
N LEU A 2 23.39 14.46 0.74
CA LEU A 2 23.68 13.18 0.07
C LEU A 2 24.12 13.48 -1.38
N SER A 3 25.26 12.95 -1.81
CA SER A 3 25.79 13.10 -3.18
C SER A 3 25.07 12.19 -4.19
N MET A 4 23.76 12.00 -4.04
CA MET A 4 22.96 11.11 -4.86
C MET A 4 21.83 11.87 -5.56
N PRO A 5 21.45 11.49 -6.80
CA PRO A 5 20.33 12.10 -7.50
C PRO A 5 19.03 12.02 -6.68
N LEU A 6 18.24 13.09 -6.69
CA LEU A 6 16.98 13.21 -5.93
C LEU A 6 16.02 12.04 -6.23
N GLU A 7 16.00 11.57 -7.47
CA GLU A 7 15.18 10.42 -7.88
C GLU A 7 15.56 9.13 -7.14
N LYS A 8 16.86 8.89 -6.93
CA LYS A 8 17.34 7.72 -6.18
C LYS A 8 16.95 7.83 -4.71
N VAL A 9 17.03 9.02 -4.12
CA VAL A 9 16.57 9.25 -2.73
C VAL A 9 15.10 8.89 -2.58
N ARG A 10 14.24 9.35 -3.50
CA ARG A 10 12.79 9.07 -3.47
C ARG A 10 12.50 7.59 -3.63
N LYS A 11 13.21 6.89 -4.52
CA LYS A 11 13.08 5.44 -4.71
C LYS A 11 13.48 4.67 -3.45
N VAL A 12 14.62 5.00 -2.85
CA VAL A 12 15.09 4.37 -1.61
C VAL A 12 14.09 4.59 -0.48
N LEU A 13 13.62 5.82 -0.29
CA LEU A 13 12.60 6.14 0.71
C LEU A 13 11.27 5.41 0.48
N LYS A 14 10.90 5.11 -0.77
CA LYS A 14 9.68 4.35 -1.07
C LYS A 14 9.84 2.87 -0.74
N ILE A 15 11.01 2.29 -0.99
CA ILE A 15 11.30 0.86 -0.74
C ILE A 15 11.52 0.59 0.74
N ALA A 16 12.10 1.54 1.48
CA ALA A 16 12.37 1.41 2.90
C ALA A 16 11.12 1.46 3.79
N LYS A 17 9.93 1.71 3.23
CA LYS A 17 8.68 1.68 4.00
C LYS A 17 8.29 0.23 4.30
N GLU A 18 7.89 -0.01 5.54
CA GLU A 18 7.35 -1.31 5.95
C GLU A 18 5.99 -1.55 5.27
N PRO A 19 5.67 -2.82 4.92
CA PRO A 19 4.37 -3.17 4.38
C PRO A 19 3.27 -2.89 5.42
N VAL A 20 2.13 -2.41 4.95
CA VAL A 20 0.95 -2.19 5.81
C VAL A 20 0.15 -3.49 5.90
N SER A 21 -0.31 -3.83 7.10
CA SER A 21 -1.15 -5.01 7.31
C SER A 21 -2.52 -4.82 6.66
N LEU A 22 -3.02 -5.87 6.01
CA LEU A 22 -4.39 -5.88 5.47
C LEU A 22 -5.45 -5.93 6.57
N GLU A 23 -5.10 -6.45 7.74
CA GLU A 23 -5.94 -6.48 8.95
C GLU A 23 -5.93 -5.13 9.71
N THR A 24 -5.36 -4.07 9.11
CA THR A 24 -5.41 -2.75 9.73
C THR A 24 -6.84 -2.24 9.65
N PRO A 25 -7.51 -1.90 10.77
CA PRO A 25 -8.86 -1.36 10.74
C PRO A 25 -8.87 0.00 10.03
N ILE A 26 -9.92 0.26 9.26
CA ILE A 26 -10.08 1.48 8.46
C ILE A 26 -11.45 2.09 8.70
N GLY A 27 -11.47 3.39 8.96
CA GLY A 27 -12.71 4.11 9.32
C GLY A 27 -13.09 3.93 10.80
N ASP A 28 -14.29 4.42 11.15
CA ASP A 28 -14.83 4.35 12.51
C ASP A 28 -15.66 3.07 12.74
N GLU A 29 -15.91 2.30 11.69
CA GLU A 29 -16.62 1.02 11.74
C GLU A 29 -15.62 -0.10 12.04
N GLU A 30 -15.78 -0.77 13.19
CA GLU A 30 -14.85 -1.80 13.68
C GLU A 30 -14.78 -3.06 12.79
N ASP A 31 -15.70 -3.20 11.83
CA ASP A 31 -15.77 -4.36 10.93
C ASP A 31 -14.99 -4.18 9.62
N SER A 32 -14.51 -2.97 9.32
CA SER A 32 -13.83 -2.65 8.07
C SER A 32 -12.31 -2.75 8.21
N HIS A 33 -11.68 -3.61 7.41
CA HIS A 33 -10.22 -3.77 7.34
C HIS A 33 -9.67 -3.23 6.01
N LEU A 34 -8.40 -2.82 6.01
CA LEU A 34 -7.73 -2.30 4.80
C LEU A 34 -7.80 -3.28 3.63
N GLY A 35 -7.74 -4.59 3.91
CA GLY A 35 -7.85 -5.65 2.91
C GLY A 35 -9.18 -5.66 2.15
N ASP A 36 -10.27 -5.27 2.81
CA ASP A 36 -11.62 -5.28 2.22
C ASP A 36 -11.76 -4.28 1.05
N PHE A 37 -10.89 -3.27 1.01
CA PHE A 37 -10.88 -2.23 -0.02
C PHE A 37 -9.89 -2.50 -1.15
N ILE A 38 -9.18 -3.62 -1.13
CA ILE A 38 -8.23 -3.99 -2.18
C ILE A 38 -8.92 -4.89 -3.20
N GLU A 39 -9.24 -4.33 -4.36
CA GLU A 39 -9.78 -5.08 -5.49
C GLU A 39 -8.79 -6.11 -6.05
N ASP A 40 -9.28 -7.30 -6.40
CA ASP A 40 -8.50 -8.27 -7.16
C ASP A 40 -8.52 -7.92 -8.66
N LYS A 41 -7.39 -7.42 -9.14
CA LYS A 41 -7.20 -7.04 -10.54
C LYS A 41 -7.12 -8.23 -11.50
N ASN A 42 -6.97 -9.45 -10.98
CA ASN A 42 -6.96 -10.68 -11.76
C ASN A 42 -8.30 -11.40 -11.74
N ALA A 43 -9.29 -10.87 -11.01
CA ALA A 43 -10.62 -11.47 -10.95
C ALA A 43 -11.24 -11.51 -12.35
N VAL A 44 -11.74 -12.69 -12.72
CA VAL A 44 -12.52 -12.84 -13.94
C VAL A 44 -13.90 -12.25 -13.68
N LEU A 45 -14.25 -11.21 -14.42
CA LEU A 45 -15.59 -10.63 -14.34
C LEU A 45 -16.62 -11.61 -14.89
N PRO A 46 -17.79 -11.76 -14.24
CA PRO A 46 -18.89 -12.53 -14.80
C PRO A 46 -19.33 -11.88 -16.11
N ILE A 47 -19.54 -12.72 -17.12
CA ILE A 47 -20.06 -12.38 -18.45
C ILE A 47 -21.54 -11.98 -18.41
#